data_AF-A0A182MN89-F1
#
_entry.id   AF-A0A182MN89-F1
#
_cell.length_a   1.000
_cell.length_b   1.000
_cell.length_c   1.000
_cell.angle_alpha   90.00
_cell.angle_beta   90.00
_cell.angle_gamma   90.00
#
_symmetry.space_group_name_H-M   'P 1'
#
loop_
_entity.id
_entity.type
_entity.pdbx_description
1 polymer ?
#
loop_
_entity_poly.entity_id
_entity_poly.type
_entity_poly.pdbx_seq_one_letter_code
_entity_poly.pdbx_strand_id
1 'polypeptide(L)'
;MYPTYQLRALFVAVILCCFWTQPTTATLQLNNNPAVKEFGAADAALVLCFDKTVYAHSYSPTSLAHIAAKNINYVKVETLNPGINGGVDAEVTGGAIKKPNIVITLTDGGRKVIFKSNSGSGHVLNNNRNLVVQFGTYDAMFQECFYQKLYSGMISPQSVTFNNPAAKAINFIIVESDQEIAIGGITAALTSGAIGDKAITVQITSTPHSGKFLNNFEVKMFCEK
;
A
#
# COMPACT_ATOMS: atom_id res chain seq x y z
N MET A 1 -45.71 55.32 49.27
CA MET A 1 -46.80 54.38 49.61
C MET A 1 -47.01 53.45 48.44
N TYR A 2 -46.75 52.15 48.60
CA TYR A 2 -47.36 51.13 47.76
C TYR A 2 -48.82 50.94 48.20
N PRO A 3 -49.73 50.54 47.30
CA PRO A 3 -50.10 49.13 47.32
C PRO A 3 -50.25 48.48 45.94
N THR A 4 -49.90 47.20 45.97
CA THR A 4 -50.16 46.12 45.04
C THR A 4 -51.64 45.75 44.93
N TYR A 5 -52.13 45.46 43.72
CA TYR A 5 -53.18 44.46 43.49
C TYR A 5 -52.85 43.60 42.26
N GLN A 6 -52.93 42.29 42.47
CA GLN A 6 -52.72 41.25 41.48
C GLN A 6 -53.93 41.10 40.57
N LEU A 7 -53.70 40.80 39.29
CA LEU A 7 -54.66 40.07 38.47
C LEU A 7 -53.92 39.00 37.68
N ARG A 8 -54.23 37.74 38.01
CA ARG A 8 -53.81 36.56 37.27
C ARG A 8 -54.64 36.47 36.00
N ALA A 9 -53.99 36.47 34.84
CA ALA A 9 -54.57 35.97 33.60
C ALA A 9 -53.63 34.91 33.02
N LEU A 10 -54.09 33.68 33.11
CA LEU A 10 -53.56 32.48 32.47
C LEU A 10 -53.69 32.65 30.95
N PHE A 11 -52.57 32.73 30.24
CA PHE A 11 -52.56 32.56 28.78
C PHE A 11 -51.52 31.51 28.39
N VAL A 12 -52.08 30.31 28.18
CA VAL A 12 -51.86 29.35 27.10
C VAL A 12 -50.55 29.49 26.31
N ALA A 13 -49.81 28.38 26.33
CA ALA A 13 -48.59 28.12 25.60
C ALA A 13 -48.70 28.36 24.09
N VAL A 14 -47.72 29.08 23.55
CA VAL A 14 -47.16 28.79 22.23
C VAL A 14 -45.65 28.77 22.41
N ILE A 15 -45.11 27.57 22.63
CA ILE A 15 -43.68 27.31 22.47
C ILE A 15 -43.43 27.45 20.97
N LEU A 16 -43.06 28.66 20.55
CA LEU A 16 -42.49 28.89 19.24
C LEU A 16 -41.11 28.25 19.28
N CYS A 17 -41.03 27.00 18.82
CA CYS A 17 -39.79 26.34 18.46
C CYS A 17 -39.13 27.20 17.37
N CYS A 18 -38.35 28.19 17.79
CA CYS A 18 -37.29 28.74 16.96
C CYS A 18 -36.29 27.60 16.78
N PHE A 19 -36.59 26.75 15.81
CA PHE A 19 -35.60 25.94 15.11
C PHE A 19 -34.59 26.93 14.55
N TRP A 20 -33.58 27.25 15.36
CA TRP A 20 -32.28 27.59 14.84
C TRP A 20 -31.83 26.33 14.09
N THR A 21 -32.15 26.26 12.81
CA THR A 21 -31.34 25.51 11.88
C THR A 21 -29.97 26.18 11.91
N GLN A 22 -29.13 25.76 12.86
CA GLN A 22 -27.69 25.92 12.68
C GLN A 22 -27.41 25.40 11.28
N PRO A 23 -26.80 26.19 10.38
CA PRO A 23 -26.16 25.57 9.24
C PRO A 23 -25.19 24.58 9.85
N THR A 24 -25.44 23.28 9.65
CA THR A 24 -24.39 22.28 9.70
C THR A 24 -23.44 22.68 8.60
N THR A 25 -22.58 23.66 8.86
CA THR A 25 -21.25 23.69 8.29
C THR A 25 -20.70 22.33 8.64
N ALA A 26 -20.76 21.41 7.68
CA ALA A 26 -19.98 20.19 7.70
C ALA A 26 -18.56 20.67 7.95
N THR A 27 -18.10 20.57 9.19
CA THR A 27 -16.69 20.67 9.48
C THR A 27 -16.09 19.53 8.70
N LEU A 28 -15.43 19.86 7.57
CA LEU A 28 -14.52 18.94 6.92
C LEU A 28 -13.64 18.42 8.04
N GLN A 29 -13.83 17.15 8.40
CA GLN A 29 -13.10 16.52 9.48
C GLN A 29 -11.64 16.56 9.07
N LEU A 30 -10.88 17.52 9.61
CA LEU A 30 -9.48 17.71 9.30
C LEU A 30 -8.78 16.43 9.73
N ASN A 31 -8.18 15.73 8.78
CA ASN A 31 -7.44 14.51 9.09
C ASN A 31 -6.14 14.92 9.81
N ASN A 32 -6.05 14.58 11.10
CA ASN A 32 -4.90 14.92 11.95
C ASN A 32 -3.79 13.86 11.91
N ASN A 33 -3.81 12.92 10.95
CA ASN A 33 -2.75 11.95 10.81
C ASN A 33 -1.39 12.65 10.61
N PRO A 34 -0.33 12.23 11.33
CA PRO A 34 0.97 12.86 11.23
C PRO A 34 1.53 12.70 9.82
N ALA A 35 2.16 13.75 9.30
CA ALA A 35 2.78 13.72 7.98
C ALA A 35 3.97 12.75 7.91
N VAL A 36 4.58 12.43 9.06
CA VAL A 36 5.68 11.48 9.16
C VAL A 36 5.33 10.42 10.20
N LYS A 37 5.54 9.15 9.86
CA LYS A 37 5.44 8.01 10.77
C LYS A 37 6.70 7.17 10.66
N GLU A 38 7.25 6.82 11.81
CA GLU A 38 8.55 6.14 11.89
C GLU A 38 8.44 4.85 12.68
N PHE A 39 9.26 3.88 12.29
CA PHE A 39 9.42 2.61 13.00
C PHE A 39 10.90 2.38 13.24
N GLY A 40 11.28 2.12 14.49
CA GLY A 40 12.69 1.98 14.88
C GLY A 40 13.34 3.31 15.25
N ALA A 41 14.68 3.36 15.18
CA ALA A 41 15.47 4.55 15.52
C ALA A 41 16.37 4.92 14.35
N ALA A 42 16.37 6.19 13.98
CA ALA A 42 17.29 6.73 12.99
C ALA A 42 18.73 6.70 13.53
N ASP A 43 19.66 6.29 12.68
CA ASP A 43 21.10 6.21 13.00
C ASP A 43 21.90 6.50 11.74
N ALA A 44 22.98 7.29 11.88
CA ALA A 44 23.80 7.76 10.75
C ALA A 44 24.57 6.64 10.03
N ALA A 45 24.73 5.47 10.66
CA ALA A 45 25.35 4.30 10.05
C ALA A 45 24.36 3.47 9.21
N LEU A 46 23.06 3.82 9.20
CA LEU A 46 22.07 3.14 8.37
C LEU A 46 22.22 3.52 6.91
N VAL A 47 22.17 2.50 6.06
CA VAL A 47 22.20 2.65 4.60
C VAL A 47 20.79 2.39 4.06
N LEU A 48 20.34 3.23 3.14
CA LEU A 48 19.06 3.07 2.46
C LEU A 48 19.06 1.75 1.68
N CYS A 49 18.15 0.85 2.04
CA CYS A 49 17.99 -0.45 1.39
C CYS A 49 16.73 -0.51 0.50
N PHE A 50 15.77 0.39 0.72
CA PHE A 50 14.52 0.44 -0.01
C PHE A 50 13.92 1.84 0.08
N ASP A 51 13.47 2.36 -1.06
CA ASP A 51 12.70 3.59 -1.17
C ASP A 51 11.54 3.38 -2.14
N LYS A 52 10.36 3.87 -1.75
CA LYS A 52 9.16 3.79 -2.58
C LYS A 52 8.18 4.90 -2.22
N THR A 53 7.72 5.60 -3.26
CA THR A 53 6.68 6.63 -3.13
C THR A 53 5.30 6.07 -3.46
N VAL A 54 4.33 6.29 -2.56
CA VAL A 54 2.89 6.08 -2.82
C VAL A 54 2.28 7.40 -3.27
N TYR A 55 1.64 7.40 -4.43
CA TYR A 55 1.11 8.62 -5.04
C TYR A 55 -0.37 8.81 -4.71
N ALA A 56 -0.79 10.08 -4.71
CA ALA A 56 -2.20 10.43 -4.74
C ALA A 56 -2.92 9.68 -5.88
N HIS A 57 -4.19 9.39 -5.69
CA HIS A 57 -5.04 8.60 -6.59
C HIS A 57 -4.75 7.08 -6.67
N SER A 58 -3.75 6.59 -5.94
CA SER A 58 -3.57 5.15 -5.75
C SER A 58 -4.64 4.56 -4.82
N TYR A 59 -4.94 3.27 -4.95
CA TYR A 59 -5.87 2.59 -4.05
C TYR A 59 -5.32 2.50 -2.62
N SER A 60 -6.19 2.75 -1.65
CA SER A 60 -5.95 2.62 -0.21
C SER A 60 -6.90 1.55 0.37
N PRO A 61 -6.40 0.62 1.20
CA PRO A 61 -5.02 0.51 1.68
C PRO A 61 -4.05 -0.06 0.62
N THR A 62 -2.76 0.21 0.78
CA THR A 62 -1.67 -0.36 -0.03
C THR A 62 -0.63 -0.99 0.89
N SER A 63 -0.16 -2.20 0.57
CA SER A 63 0.90 -2.88 1.30
C SER A 63 2.22 -2.84 0.54
N LEU A 64 3.29 -2.47 1.24
CA LEU A 64 4.66 -2.42 0.75
C LEU A 64 5.48 -3.46 1.48
N ALA A 65 5.93 -4.48 0.77
CA ALA A 65 6.81 -5.52 1.31
C ALA A 65 8.25 -5.29 0.85
N HIS A 66 9.20 -5.46 1.75
CA HIS A 66 10.62 -5.44 1.44
C HIS A 66 11.39 -6.50 2.24
N ILE A 67 12.38 -7.10 1.58
CA ILE A 67 13.34 -8.02 2.18
C ILE A 67 14.75 -7.52 1.85
N ALA A 68 15.54 -7.25 2.89
CA ALA A 68 16.91 -6.80 2.78
C ALA A 68 17.90 -7.92 3.14
N ALA A 69 19.12 -7.86 2.60
CA ALA A 69 20.21 -8.78 2.96
C ALA A 69 20.72 -8.59 4.41
N LYS A 70 20.34 -7.47 5.06
CA LYS A 70 20.64 -7.14 6.45
C LYS A 70 19.35 -6.73 7.17
N ASN A 71 19.39 -6.66 8.49
CA ASN A 71 18.23 -6.24 9.28
C ASN A 71 17.77 -4.82 8.91
N ILE A 72 16.46 -4.67 8.72
CA ILE A 72 15.80 -3.38 8.54
C ILE A 72 15.60 -2.78 9.93
N ASN A 73 16.43 -1.79 10.27
CA ASN A 73 16.45 -1.21 11.62
C ASN A 73 15.61 0.08 11.76
N TYR A 74 15.25 0.70 10.63
CA TYR A 74 14.50 1.93 10.58
C TYR A 74 13.65 1.99 9.31
N VAL A 75 12.41 2.45 9.46
CA VAL A 75 11.52 2.78 8.35
C VAL A 75 10.91 4.15 8.61
N LYS A 76 11.01 5.03 7.62
CA LYS A 76 10.36 6.34 7.61
C LYS A 76 9.28 6.35 6.54
N VAL A 77 8.05 6.65 6.93
CA VAL A 77 6.94 6.92 6.01
C VAL A 77 6.65 8.40 6.09
N GLU A 78 6.84 9.10 4.98
CA GLU A 78 6.65 10.54 4.89
C GLU A 78 5.63 10.89 3.82
N THR A 79 4.67 11.73 4.19
CA THR A 79 3.71 12.33 3.28
C THR A 79 4.33 13.63 2.76
N LEU A 80 4.85 13.59 1.53
CA LEU A 80 5.58 14.71 0.93
C LEU A 80 4.74 15.98 0.78
N ASN A 81 3.43 15.84 0.55
CA ASN A 81 2.50 16.97 0.52
C ASN A 81 1.18 16.63 1.25
N PRO A 82 1.10 16.87 2.57
CA PRO A 82 -0.06 16.47 3.37
C PRO A 82 -1.35 17.24 3.05
N GLY A 83 -1.25 18.45 2.48
CA GLY A 83 -2.42 19.29 2.16
C GLY A 83 -3.40 19.45 3.33
N ILE A 84 -4.69 19.64 3.02
CA ILE A 84 -5.79 19.68 4.02
C ILE A 84 -6.27 18.28 4.45
N ASN A 85 -5.84 17.25 3.75
CA ASN A 85 -6.29 15.87 3.94
C ASN A 85 -5.37 15.08 4.88
N GLY A 86 -4.37 15.69 5.49
CA GLY A 86 -3.49 15.07 6.49
C GLY A 86 -2.47 14.08 5.92
N GLY A 87 -1.77 13.37 6.82
CA GLY A 87 -0.85 12.29 6.47
C GLY A 87 -1.53 10.93 6.23
N VAL A 88 -0.74 9.96 5.77
CA VAL A 88 -1.15 8.55 5.69
C VAL A 88 -0.95 7.85 7.03
N ASP A 89 -1.86 6.95 7.38
CA ASP A 89 -1.58 5.99 8.44
C ASP A 89 -0.67 4.88 7.91
N ALA A 90 0.28 4.44 8.71
CA ALA A 90 1.19 3.36 8.37
C ALA A 90 1.22 2.34 9.51
N GLU A 91 1.19 1.05 9.18
CA GLU A 91 1.24 -0.04 10.15
C GLU A 91 2.18 -1.12 9.65
N VAL A 92 3.00 -1.68 10.56
CA VAL A 92 3.74 -2.91 10.29
C VAL A 92 2.76 -4.07 10.39
N THR A 93 2.36 -4.62 9.25
CA THR A 93 1.35 -5.70 9.16
C THR A 93 1.97 -7.07 8.91
N GLY A 94 3.28 -7.11 8.65
CA GLY A 94 4.05 -8.33 8.50
C GLY A 94 5.54 -8.09 8.74
N GLY A 95 6.26 -9.12 9.19
CA GLY A 95 7.66 -8.97 9.61
C GLY A 95 7.82 -8.08 10.85
N ALA A 96 9.00 -7.46 11.01
CA ALA A 96 9.27 -6.54 12.12
C ALA A 96 10.52 -5.68 11.88
N ILE A 97 10.65 -4.59 12.63
CA ILE A 97 11.93 -3.88 12.77
C ILE A 97 12.96 -4.80 13.43
N LYS A 98 14.23 -4.64 13.07
CA LYS A 98 15.37 -5.52 13.40
C LYS A 98 15.28 -6.92 12.80
N LYS A 99 14.48 -7.10 11.75
CA LYS A 99 14.41 -8.32 10.93
C LYS A 99 14.71 -7.99 9.48
N PRO A 100 15.14 -8.96 8.66
CA PRO A 100 15.44 -8.72 7.26
C PRO A 100 14.19 -8.46 6.41
N ASN A 101 13.00 -8.79 6.90
CA ASN A 101 11.73 -8.66 6.17
C ASN A 101 10.73 -7.77 6.91
N ILE A 102 10.02 -6.92 6.16
CA ILE A 102 8.95 -6.07 6.68
C ILE A 102 7.84 -5.86 5.64
N VAL A 103 6.61 -5.77 6.11
CA VAL A 103 5.44 -5.36 5.32
C VAL A 103 4.80 -4.16 6.02
N ILE A 104 4.71 -3.04 5.32
CA ILE A 104 4.07 -1.82 5.78
C ILE A 104 2.76 -1.64 5.02
N THR A 105 1.64 -1.63 5.73
CA THR A 105 0.35 -1.22 5.15
C THR A 105 0.17 0.27 5.37
N LEU A 106 -0.07 0.98 4.27
CA LEU A 106 -0.40 2.39 4.23
C LEU A 106 -1.90 2.54 4.00
N THR A 107 -2.54 3.42 4.76
CA THR A 107 -3.97 3.72 4.65
C THR A 107 -4.19 5.22 4.63
N ASP A 108 -4.96 5.73 3.67
CA ASP A 108 -5.34 7.14 3.66
C ASP A 108 -6.23 7.46 4.86
N GLY A 109 -5.98 8.58 5.53
CA GLY A 109 -6.74 8.88 6.74
C GLY A 109 -8.24 9.06 6.44
N GLY A 110 -9.07 8.66 7.40
CA GLY A 110 -10.50 8.51 7.18
C GLY A 110 -10.92 7.31 6.32
N ARG A 111 -10.02 6.32 6.13
CA ARG A 111 -10.28 5.03 5.44
C ARG A 111 -10.85 5.21 4.03
N LYS A 112 -10.25 6.12 3.26
CA LYS A 112 -10.65 6.33 1.88
C LYS A 112 -10.16 5.18 1.00
N VAL A 113 -10.94 4.88 -0.03
CA VAL A 113 -10.62 3.88 -1.06
C VAL A 113 -9.42 4.30 -1.90
N ILE A 114 -9.08 5.60 -1.89
CA ILE A 114 -8.04 6.20 -2.72
C ILE A 114 -7.24 7.19 -1.87
N PHE A 115 -5.92 7.19 -1.99
CA PHE A 115 -5.05 8.18 -1.35
C PHE A 115 -5.32 9.58 -1.90
N LYS A 116 -5.70 10.51 -1.04
CA LYS A 116 -5.82 11.94 -1.37
C LYS A 116 -4.67 12.78 -0.84
N SER A 117 -3.92 12.22 0.10
CA SER A 117 -2.64 12.73 0.58
C SER A 117 -1.63 12.77 -0.58
N ASN A 118 -0.70 13.75 -0.58
CA ASN A 118 0.30 13.99 -1.64
C ASN A 118 -0.25 14.60 -2.95
N SER A 119 -1.25 15.49 -2.87
CA SER A 119 -1.94 16.15 -4.00
C SER A 119 -1.43 17.57 -4.28
N GLY A 120 -0.11 17.73 -4.46
CA GLY A 120 0.43 18.99 -5.01
C GLY A 120 0.07 19.13 -6.48
N SER A 121 -0.02 20.37 -6.99
CA SER A 121 -0.15 20.71 -8.42
C SER A 121 1.08 20.30 -9.26
N GLY A 122 1.56 19.09 -9.06
CA GLY A 122 2.45 18.37 -9.94
C GLY A 122 1.60 17.37 -10.72
N HIS A 123 1.79 17.38 -12.04
CA HIS A 123 1.36 16.37 -12.97
C HIS A 123 1.19 15.00 -12.30
N VAL A 124 -0.03 14.44 -12.33
CA VAL A 124 -0.35 13.10 -11.79
C VAL A 124 0.59 12.09 -12.46
N LEU A 125 1.68 11.74 -11.79
CA LEU A 125 2.50 10.60 -12.10
C LEU A 125 2.13 9.55 -11.07
N ASN A 126 1.12 8.74 -11.40
CA ASN A 126 0.78 7.54 -10.65
C ASN A 126 1.97 6.57 -10.73
N ASN A 127 2.97 6.69 -9.84
CA ASN A 127 4.12 5.77 -9.79
C ASN A 127 4.05 4.77 -8.64
N ASN A 128 2.85 4.41 -8.16
CA ASN A 128 2.66 3.16 -7.41
C ASN A 128 2.73 1.97 -8.38
N ARG A 129 3.87 1.89 -9.07
CA ARG A 129 4.22 0.83 -9.98
C ARG A 129 4.73 -0.28 -9.07
N ASN A 130 3.90 -1.27 -8.75
CA ASN A 130 4.45 -2.53 -8.26
C ASN A 130 5.27 -3.10 -9.42
N LEU A 131 6.54 -2.73 -9.49
CA LEU A 131 7.48 -3.23 -10.49
C LEU A 131 8.01 -4.61 -10.10
N VAL A 132 7.88 -4.98 -8.83
CA VAL A 132 8.45 -6.20 -8.26
C VAL A 132 7.43 -6.84 -7.31
N VAL A 133 7.27 -8.15 -7.40
CA VAL A 133 6.53 -8.99 -6.45
C VAL A 133 7.43 -10.16 -6.06
N GLN A 134 7.52 -10.47 -4.76
CA GLN A 134 8.40 -11.51 -4.24
C GLN A 134 7.64 -12.51 -3.36
N PHE A 135 8.06 -13.76 -3.42
CA PHE A 135 7.62 -14.83 -2.54
C PHE A 135 8.83 -15.54 -1.93
N GLY A 136 8.79 -15.87 -0.65
CA GLY A 136 9.92 -16.45 0.07
C GLY A 136 10.97 -15.42 0.46
N THR A 137 12.15 -15.89 0.88
CA THR A 137 13.29 -15.05 1.28
C THR A 137 14.48 -15.42 0.43
N TYR A 138 15.14 -14.45 -0.21
CA TYR A 138 16.35 -14.74 -0.98
C TYR A 138 17.50 -15.18 -0.08
N ASP A 139 18.25 -16.18 -0.52
CA ASP A 139 19.49 -16.65 0.11
C ASP A 139 20.59 -16.76 -0.95
N ALA A 140 21.82 -16.39 -0.58
CA ALA A 140 22.98 -16.49 -1.47
C ALA A 140 23.35 -17.94 -1.83
N MET A 141 22.84 -18.92 -1.08
CA MET A 141 22.93 -20.34 -1.37
C MET A 141 21.94 -20.79 -2.46
N PHE A 142 21.03 -19.92 -2.90
CA PHE A 142 20.12 -20.23 -3.99
C PHE A 142 20.74 -19.91 -5.36
N GLN A 143 20.28 -20.62 -6.37
CA GLN A 143 20.56 -20.39 -7.78
C GLN A 143 19.24 -20.27 -8.54
N GLU A 144 19.25 -19.54 -9.64
CA GLU A 144 18.10 -19.50 -10.54
C GLU A 144 17.87 -20.89 -11.12
N CYS A 145 16.71 -21.46 -10.86
CA CYS A 145 16.29 -22.75 -11.38
C CYS A 145 15.21 -22.63 -12.46
N PHE A 146 14.62 -21.45 -12.61
CA PHE A 146 13.64 -21.15 -13.65
C PHE A 146 13.66 -19.66 -14.00
N TYR A 147 13.53 -19.39 -15.29
CA TYR A 147 13.37 -18.05 -15.85
C TYR A 147 12.30 -18.09 -16.94
N GLN A 148 11.35 -17.17 -16.88
CA GLN A 148 10.43 -16.91 -17.98
C GLN A 148 10.15 -15.43 -18.12
N LYS A 149 10.23 -14.94 -19.36
CA LYS A 149 9.81 -13.59 -19.71
C LYS A 149 8.38 -13.59 -20.23
N LEU A 150 7.56 -12.69 -19.70
CA LEU A 150 6.22 -12.35 -20.18
C LEU A 150 6.33 -11.04 -20.96
N TYR A 151 5.96 -11.04 -22.23
CA TYR A 151 6.11 -9.88 -23.09
C TYR A 151 4.90 -8.96 -23.04
N SER A 152 5.16 -7.68 -23.29
CA SER A 152 4.10 -6.69 -23.57
C SER A 152 3.21 -7.18 -24.71
N GLY A 153 1.91 -6.93 -24.58
CA GLY A 153 0.88 -7.38 -25.51
C GLY A 153 0.33 -8.79 -25.27
N MET A 154 0.99 -9.62 -24.46
CA MET A 154 0.43 -10.91 -24.02
C MET A 154 -0.81 -10.71 -23.15
N ILE A 155 -1.75 -11.66 -23.19
CA ILE A 155 -3.01 -11.59 -22.43
C ILE A 155 -2.71 -11.59 -20.93
N SER A 156 -3.41 -10.76 -20.15
CA SER A 156 -3.34 -10.74 -18.67
C SER A 156 -4.70 -11.15 -18.09
N PRO A 157 -4.75 -12.03 -17.06
CA PRO A 157 -3.63 -12.62 -16.32
C PRO A 157 -2.94 -13.77 -17.07
N GLN A 158 -1.68 -14.06 -16.70
CA GLN A 158 -0.95 -15.27 -17.11
C GLN A 158 -0.65 -16.16 -15.91
N SER A 159 -0.66 -17.47 -16.12
CA SER A 159 -0.20 -18.45 -15.14
C SER A 159 1.14 -19.02 -15.58
N VAL A 160 2.13 -18.94 -14.70
CA VAL A 160 3.46 -19.52 -14.87
C VAL A 160 3.58 -20.69 -13.90
N THR A 161 3.60 -21.91 -14.44
CA THR A 161 3.78 -23.14 -13.68
C THR A 161 5.18 -23.66 -13.89
N PHE A 162 5.87 -23.94 -12.79
CA PHE A 162 7.17 -24.62 -12.83
C PHE A 162 7.11 -25.86 -11.95
N ASN A 163 7.51 -27.00 -12.53
CA ASN A 163 7.78 -28.24 -11.82
C ASN A 163 9.28 -28.52 -11.95
N ASN A 164 10.02 -28.40 -10.85
CA ASN A 164 11.47 -28.47 -10.88
C ASN A 164 11.95 -29.91 -11.18
N PRO A 165 12.56 -30.16 -12.36
CA PRO A 165 12.99 -31.51 -12.73
C PRO A 165 14.12 -32.03 -11.83
N ALA A 166 14.89 -31.15 -11.20
CA ALA A 166 15.91 -31.52 -10.22
C ALA A 166 15.34 -31.90 -8.84
N ALA A 167 14.00 -31.85 -8.68
CA ALA A 167 13.28 -32.13 -7.44
C ALA A 167 13.75 -31.30 -6.22
N LYS A 168 14.39 -30.16 -6.46
CA LYS A 168 14.77 -29.20 -5.41
C LYS A 168 13.61 -28.27 -5.08
N ALA A 169 13.51 -27.88 -3.82
CA ALA A 169 12.52 -26.92 -3.35
C ALA A 169 12.73 -25.55 -4.01
N ILE A 170 11.62 -24.92 -4.39
CA ILE A 170 11.58 -23.53 -4.86
C ILE A 170 11.42 -22.65 -3.63
N ASN A 171 12.50 -21.97 -3.24
CA ASN A 171 12.57 -21.26 -1.95
C ASN A 171 12.41 -19.75 -2.09
N PHE A 172 12.57 -19.22 -3.31
CA PHE A 172 12.37 -17.80 -3.58
C PHE A 172 11.86 -17.58 -5.01
N ILE A 173 10.92 -16.66 -5.17
CA ILE A 173 10.36 -16.25 -6.46
C ILE A 173 10.36 -14.74 -6.52
N ILE A 174 10.78 -14.18 -7.64
CA ILE A 174 10.68 -12.75 -7.94
C ILE A 174 10.02 -12.59 -9.31
N VAL A 175 9.02 -11.72 -9.36
CA VAL A 175 8.41 -11.23 -10.60
C VAL A 175 8.76 -9.77 -10.70
N GLU A 176 9.46 -9.34 -11.74
CA GLU A 176 9.88 -7.95 -11.91
C GLU A 176 9.65 -7.42 -13.32
N SER A 177 9.47 -6.11 -13.48
CA SER A 177 9.45 -5.49 -14.81
C SER A 177 10.87 -5.23 -15.30
N ASP A 178 11.09 -5.43 -16.60
CA ASP A 178 12.39 -5.17 -17.23
C ASP A 178 12.62 -3.70 -17.60
N GLN A 179 11.64 -2.82 -17.36
CA GLN A 179 11.68 -1.40 -17.69
C GLN A 179 11.08 -0.56 -16.57
N GLU A 180 11.51 0.70 -16.51
CA GLU A 180 10.85 1.71 -15.69
C GLU A 180 9.53 2.12 -16.37
N ILE A 181 8.41 1.52 -15.94
CA ILE A 181 7.15 1.61 -16.69
C ILE A 181 6.43 2.94 -16.42
N ALA A 182 6.15 3.76 -17.42
CA ALA A 182 5.50 5.07 -17.20
C ALA A 182 4.10 4.97 -16.56
N ILE A 183 3.35 3.90 -16.85
CA ILE A 183 2.00 3.63 -16.36
C ILE A 183 1.84 2.11 -16.11
N GLY A 184 1.30 1.75 -14.95
CA GLY A 184 0.94 0.38 -14.58
C GLY A 184 1.86 -0.30 -13.57
N GLY A 185 1.74 -1.62 -13.41
CA GLY A 185 2.46 -2.46 -12.46
C GLY A 185 2.07 -3.93 -12.59
N ILE A 186 2.49 -4.74 -11.62
CA ILE A 186 2.14 -6.16 -11.52
C ILE A 186 1.59 -6.52 -10.15
N THR A 187 0.65 -7.45 -10.14
CA THR A 187 0.36 -8.29 -9.00
C THR A 187 0.70 -9.72 -9.35
N ALA A 188 1.20 -10.47 -8.38
CA ALA A 188 1.39 -11.90 -8.51
C ALA A 188 0.77 -12.61 -7.31
N ALA A 189 0.26 -13.81 -7.51
CA ALA A 189 -0.25 -14.67 -6.44
C ALA A 189 0.15 -16.13 -6.71
N LEU A 190 0.44 -16.88 -5.66
CA LEU A 190 0.56 -18.34 -5.76
C LEU A 190 -0.83 -18.94 -5.88
N THR A 191 -1.12 -19.63 -6.98
CA THR A 191 -2.39 -20.31 -7.21
C THR A 191 -2.30 -21.82 -7.02
N SER A 192 -1.08 -22.36 -6.98
CA SER A 192 -0.80 -23.76 -6.64
C SER A 192 0.60 -23.90 -6.05
N GLY A 193 0.75 -24.79 -5.06
CA GLY A 193 1.99 -24.95 -4.30
C GLY A 193 2.27 -23.80 -3.33
N ALA A 194 3.30 -23.98 -2.52
CA ALA A 194 3.82 -23.01 -1.58
C ALA A 194 5.35 -22.93 -1.68
N ILE A 195 5.94 -21.87 -1.13
CA ILE A 195 7.40 -21.78 -1.00
C ILE A 195 7.91 -22.99 -0.20
N GLY A 196 8.96 -23.63 -0.72
CA GLY A 196 9.46 -24.92 -0.24
C GLY A 196 8.99 -26.12 -1.07
N ASP A 197 7.97 -25.96 -1.91
CA ASP A 197 7.51 -27.04 -2.80
C ASP A 197 8.40 -27.16 -4.04
N LYS A 198 8.34 -28.34 -4.66
CA LYS A 198 9.06 -28.65 -5.92
C LYS A 198 8.30 -28.18 -7.16
N ALA A 199 7.01 -27.90 -7.01
CA ALA A 199 6.13 -27.44 -8.07
C ALA A 199 5.27 -26.28 -7.58
N ILE A 200 5.29 -25.17 -8.30
CA ILE A 200 4.55 -23.95 -7.95
C ILE A 200 3.91 -23.37 -9.22
N THR A 201 2.69 -22.84 -9.08
CA THR A 201 2.05 -21.99 -10.09
C THR A 201 1.88 -20.58 -9.53
N VAL A 202 2.41 -19.60 -10.27
CA VAL A 202 2.26 -18.17 -10.01
C VAL A 202 1.31 -17.59 -11.05
N GLN A 203 0.27 -16.88 -10.62
CA GLN A 203 -0.57 -16.07 -11.51
C GLN A 203 -0.09 -14.62 -11.47
N ILE A 204 0.27 -14.07 -12.62
CA ILE A 204 0.73 -12.70 -12.81
C ILE A 204 -0.37 -11.91 -13.51
N THR A 205 -0.72 -10.75 -12.95
CA THR A 205 -1.76 -9.88 -13.47
C THR A 205 -1.22 -8.46 -13.64
N SER A 206 -1.54 -7.82 -14.76
CA SER A 206 -1.24 -6.40 -14.94
C SER A 206 -2.04 -5.55 -13.94
N THR A 207 -1.43 -4.48 -13.45
CA THR A 207 -2.13 -3.42 -12.73
C THR A 207 -2.00 -2.11 -13.49
N PRO A 208 -3.07 -1.29 -13.62
CA PRO A 208 -4.47 -1.67 -13.37
C PRO A 208 -4.87 -2.90 -14.22
N HIS A 209 -5.87 -3.67 -13.76
CA HIS A 209 -6.28 -4.90 -14.44
C HIS A 209 -6.64 -4.58 -15.89
N SER A 210 -5.83 -5.10 -16.80
CA SER A 210 -6.01 -4.91 -18.22
C SER A 210 -5.92 -6.27 -18.91
N GLY A 211 -6.61 -6.40 -20.05
CA GLY A 211 -6.64 -7.64 -20.80
C GLY A 211 -5.29 -8.04 -21.40
N LYS A 212 -4.28 -7.15 -21.36
CA LYS A 212 -2.94 -7.40 -21.88
C LYS A 212 -1.87 -6.77 -20.98
N PHE A 213 -0.68 -7.36 -20.91
CA PHE A 213 0.46 -6.71 -20.28
C PHE A 213 0.88 -5.48 -21.09
N LEU A 214 1.11 -4.36 -20.40
CA LEU A 214 1.59 -3.12 -21.02
C LEU A 214 3.12 -3.09 -21.15
N ASN A 215 3.82 -3.88 -20.34
CA ASN A 215 5.28 -3.93 -20.26
C ASN A 215 5.73 -5.39 -20.21
N ASN A 216 7.03 -5.64 -20.35
CA ASN A 216 7.54 -6.97 -20.12
C ASN A 216 7.81 -7.19 -18.63
N PHE A 217 7.71 -8.46 -18.24
CA PHE A 217 7.96 -8.93 -16.89
C PHE A 217 8.81 -10.19 -16.94
N GLU A 218 9.67 -10.34 -15.94
CA GLU A 218 10.51 -11.50 -15.75
C GLU A 218 10.02 -12.23 -14.51
N VAL A 219 9.77 -13.53 -14.64
CA VAL A 219 9.49 -14.44 -13.54
C VAL A 219 10.73 -15.28 -13.33
N LYS A 220 11.37 -15.12 -12.18
CA LYS A 220 12.55 -15.90 -11.78
C LYS A 220 12.21 -16.71 -10.54
N MET A 221 12.54 -17.99 -10.56
CA MET A 221 12.43 -18.85 -9.39
C MET A 221 13.81 -19.38 -9.00
N PHE A 222 14.04 -19.47 -7.71
CA PHE A 222 15.32 -19.79 -7.10
C PHE A 222 15.18 -21.02 -6.21
N CYS A 223 16.13 -21.93 -6.37
CA CYS A 223 16.22 -23.19 -5.65
C CYS A 223 17.60 -23.31 -5.01
N GLU A 224 17.79 -24.23 -4.07
CA GLU A 224 19.12 -24.52 -3.52
C GLU A 224 20.12 -24.98 -4.61
N LYS A 225 21.37 -24.53 -4.46
CA LYS A 225 22.50 -24.90 -5.32
C LYS A 225 22.71 -26.39 -5.45
#